data_AF-A0AAV7G6I7-F1
#
_entry.id   AF-A0AAV7G6I7-F1
#
_cell.length_a   1.000
_cell.length_b   1.000
_cell.length_c   1.000
_cell.angle_alpha   90.00
_cell.angle_beta   90.00
_cell.angle_gamma   90.00
#
_symmetry.space_group_name_H-M   'P 1'
#
loop_
_entity.id
_entity.type
_entity.pdbx_description
1 polymer ?
#
loop_
_entity_poly.entity_id
_entity_poly.type
_entity_poly.pdbx_seq_one_letter_code
_entity_poly.pdbx_strand_id
1 'polypeptide(L)'
;MVVVGNLFSSLPRTPPSVRVASGAAILHGRRAPLVGALWVLSLGALTALSYRTGCIQSQRRVPFFRPKFANQPSVGALHSTGMAAASTVPSIVVYVTVPNHEVGKKLAESIVNEKLAACVNIVPGLQSVYWWDGKVQTDSEELLIIKTRESLLNSLTEHVKANHEYEVPEVIALPINGGNDKYLEWIKNSTRDN
;
A
#
# COMPACT_ATOMS: atom_id res chain seq x y z
N MET A 1 30.13 -30.43 -41.58
CA MET A 1 30.47 -28.99 -41.65
C MET A 1 29.39 -28.30 -42.48
N VAL A 2 28.33 -27.81 -41.82
CA VAL A 2 27.28 -27.00 -42.45
C VAL A 2 27.01 -25.84 -41.49
N VAL A 3 27.31 -24.62 -41.94
CA VAL A 3 27.08 -23.40 -41.15
C VAL A 3 25.70 -22.88 -41.52
N VAL A 4 24.70 -23.12 -40.67
CA VAL A 4 23.42 -22.41 -40.74
C VAL A 4 23.55 -21.17 -39.87
N GLY A 5 23.87 -20.04 -40.52
CA GLY A 5 23.97 -18.74 -39.85
C GLY A 5 22.60 -18.28 -39.37
N ASN A 6 22.33 -18.43 -38.08
CA ASN A 6 21.10 -17.91 -37.48
C ASN A 6 21.24 -16.38 -37.31
N LEU A 7 20.72 -15.62 -38.27
CA LEU A 7 20.43 -14.19 -38.07
C LEU A 7 19.28 -14.07 -37.06
N PHE A 8 19.60 -14.17 -35.77
CA PHE A 8 18.74 -13.62 -34.74
C PHE A 8 18.83 -12.10 -34.81
N SER A 9 17.91 -11.51 -35.58
CA SER A 9 17.69 -10.08 -35.59
C SER A 9 17.37 -9.61 -34.17
N SER A 10 18.22 -8.73 -33.64
CA SER A 10 18.00 -8.03 -32.38
C SER A 10 16.87 -7.02 -32.57
N LEU A 11 15.62 -7.50 -32.58
CA LEU A 11 14.44 -6.64 -32.52
C LEU A 11 14.51 -5.82 -31.23
N PRO A 12 14.45 -4.48 -31.29
CA PRO A 12 14.43 -3.66 -30.09
C PRO A 12 13.15 -3.97 -29.32
N ARG A 13 13.32 -4.44 -28.07
CA ARG A 13 12.17 -4.64 -27.17
C ARG A 13 11.66 -3.28 -26.75
N THR A 14 10.39 -3.05 -27.04
CA THR A 14 9.61 -1.90 -26.61
C THR A 14 9.75 -1.69 -25.10
N PRO A 15 9.81 -0.43 -24.63
CA PRO A 15 9.71 -0.13 -23.22
C PRO A 15 8.26 -0.31 -22.76
N PRO A 16 8.01 -0.28 -21.45
CA PRO A 16 6.67 0.04 -20.95
C PRO A 16 6.11 1.34 -21.57
N SER A 17 6.92 2.40 -21.72
CA SER A 17 6.44 3.73 -22.13
C SER A 17 5.78 3.79 -23.53
N VAL A 18 4.49 4.11 -23.52
CA VAL A 18 3.54 4.45 -24.59
C VAL A 18 4.11 4.83 -25.98
N ARG A 19 3.45 4.35 -27.05
CA ARG A 19 3.57 4.92 -28.42
C ARG A 19 3.06 6.37 -28.45
N VAL A 20 3.95 7.35 -28.40
CA VAL A 20 3.58 8.76 -28.60
C VAL A 20 3.15 8.99 -30.05
N ALA A 21 1.87 9.30 -30.26
CA ALA A 21 1.39 9.84 -31.53
C ALA A 21 1.89 11.29 -31.69
N SER A 22 2.67 11.56 -32.74
CA SER A 22 3.26 12.88 -33.00
C SER A 22 2.19 13.93 -33.35
N GLY A 23 1.78 14.73 -32.37
CA GLY A 23 0.94 15.94 -32.55
C GLY A 23 1.72 17.20 -32.21
N ALA A 24 1.97 18.07 -33.18
CA ALA A 24 2.70 19.33 -32.99
C ALA A 24 1.77 20.45 -32.46
N ALA A 25 2.19 21.17 -31.41
CA ALA A 25 1.49 22.35 -30.90
C ALA A 25 2.45 23.44 -30.35
N ILE A 26 2.86 24.31 -31.26
CA ILE A 26 3.00 25.78 -31.13
C ILE A 26 3.43 26.35 -29.75
N LEU A 27 4.64 26.92 -29.71
CA LEU A 27 5.12 27.82 -28.67
C LEU A 27 4.26 29.09 -28.53
N HIS A 28 3.77 29.40 -27.33
CA HIS A 28 3.39 30.76 -26.90
C HIS A 28 3.88 30.98 -25.47
N GLY A 29 4.42 32.17 -25.16
CA GLY A 29 5.07 32.42 -23.87
C GLY A 29 4.55 33.62 -23.11
N ARG A 30 5.23 33.88 -21.98
CA ARG A 30 5.26 35.09 -21.11
C ARG A 30 4.50 35.04 -19.77
N ARG A 31 5.30 35.41 -18.75
CA ARG A 31 5.00 36.17 -17.51
C ARG A 31 4.41 35.42 -16.31
N ALA A 32 5.24 35.33 -15.27
CA ALA A 32 4.85 35.19 -13.88
C ALA A 32 4.54 36.56 -13.23
N PRO A 33 3.73 36.61 -12.16
CA PRO A 33 3.64 37.75 -11.24
C PRO A 33 4.26 37.46 -9.85
N LEU A 34 4.86 38.49 -9.25
CA LEU A 34 5.38 38.52 -7.87
C LEU A 34 4.40 39.29 -6.96
N VAL A 35 3.67 38.61 -6.07
CA VAL A 35 3.03 39.14 -4.85
C VAL A 35 2.80 37.94 -3.92
N GLY A 36 3.00 37.95 -2.59
CA GLY A 36 3.54 38.95 -1.68
C GLY A 36 3.18 38.49 -0.26
N ALA A 37 4.17 38.17 0.58
CA ALA A 37 3.95 37.57 1.89
C ALA A 37 4.70 38.35 2.98
N LEU A 38 3.95 39.09 3.79
CA LEU A 38 4.49 39.84 4.93
C LEU A 38 3.44 39.90 6.05
N TRP A 39 3.50 38.92 6.96
CA TRP A 39 2.73 38.92 8.21
C TRP A 39 3.63 38.45 9.34
N VAL A 40 4.22 39.42 10.04
CA VAL A 40 4.82 39.25 11.36
C VAL A 40 4.38 40.45 12.16
N LEU A 41 3.63 40.24 13.25
CA LEU A 41 3.74 41.06 14.47
C LEU A 41 3.01 40.38 15.65
N SER A 42 3.77 40.30 16.73
CA SER A 42 3.54 39.64 18.01
C SER A 42 2.41 40.22 18.87
N LEU A 43 1.90 39.41 19.81
CA LEU A 43 1.46 39.67 21.22
C LEU A 43 0.55 38.48 21.64
N GLY A 44 0.45 37.98 22.88
CA GLY A 44 1.16 38.17 24.16
C GLY A 44 0.81 36.96 25.08
N ALA A 45 1.72 36.46 25.91
CA ALA A 45 1.83 36.76 27.34
C ALA A 45 0.85 36.02 28.30
N LEU A 46 1.41 35.04 29.02
CA LEU A 46 1.16 34.69 30.45
C LEU A 46 -0.25 34.28 30.95
N THR A 47 -0.34 33.08 31.53
CA THR A 47 -0.65 32.91 32.98
C THR A 47 -0.28 31.50 33.48
N ALA A 48 -0.07 31.37 34.80
CA ALA A 48 0.43 30.16 35.46
C ALA A 48 -0.64 29.50 36.36
N LEU A 49 -0.21 28.60 37.27
CA LEU A 49 -0.97 27.76 38.22
C LEU A 49 -1.67 26.52 37.58
N SER A 50 -1.67 25.33 38.18
CA SER A 50 -1.15 24.88 39.50
C SER A 50 -0.55 23.47 39.44
N TYR A 51 0.63 23.27 40.04
CA TYR A 51 1.08 21.94 40.47
C TYR A 51 0.55 21.65 41.88
N ARG A 52 -0.13 20.52 42.08
CA ARG A 52 -0.46 20.02 43.43
C ARG A 52 0.51 18.91 43.83
N THR A 53 1.36 19.22 44.79
CA THR A 53 2.12 18.25 45.59
C THR A 53 1.21 17.55 46.60
N GLY A 54 1.45 16.25 46.81
CA GLY A 54 0.90 15.47 47.92
C GLY A 54 1.86 14.31 48.23
N CYS A 55 2.27 14.17 49.48
CA CYS A 55 3.32 13.25 49.93
C CYS A 55 2.94 12.69 51.31
N ILE A 56 3.65 11.64 51.80
CA ILE A 56 3.62 11.13 53.20
C ILE A 56 2.28 10.41 53.55
N GLN A 57 2.16 9.25 54.21
CA GLN A 57 3.05 8.19 54.73
C GLN A 57 2.20 6.87 54.87
N SER A 58 2.59 5.72 55.45
CA SER A 58 3.72 5.32 56.33
C SER A 58 4.30 3.92 56.01
N GLN A 59 3.94 2.90 56.80
CA GLN A 59 4.55 1.57 56.91
C GLN A 59 3.57 0.58 57.59
N ARG A 60 3.68 -0.71 57.27
CA ARG A 60 3.82 -1.79 58.29
C ARG A 60 4.40 -3.06 57.65
N ARG A 61 5.10 -3.87 58.45
CA ARG A 61 6.02 -4.93 58.00
C ARG A 61 5.75 -6.24 58.76
N VAL A 62 5.68 -7.36 58.03
CA VAL A 62 5.81 -8.80 58.45
C VAL A 62 4.82 -9.35 59.50
N PRO A 63 4.67 -10.68 59.72
CA PRO A 63 5.42 -11.82 59.13
C PRO A 63 4.59 -13.01 58.55
N PHE A 64 5.29 -13.85 57.78
CA PHE A 64 5.31 -15.32 57.82
C PHE A 64 4.06 -16.07 58.30
N PHE A 65 3.41 -16.84 57.41
CA PHE A 65 3.00 -18.22 57.70
C PHE A 65 2.78 -19.04 56.41
N ARG A 66 3.18 -20.31 56.44
CA ARG A 66 3.04 -21.30 55.35
C ARG A 66 2.26 -22.49 55.88
N PRO A 67 1.29 -23.02 55.12
CA PRO A 67 1.05 -24.45 55.12
C PRO A 67 1.02 -25.06 53.70
N LYS A 68 1.60 -26.25 53.56
CA LYS A 68 1.13 -27.23 52.57
C LYS A 68 -0.13 -27.88 53.14
N PHE A 69 -1.14 -28.18 52.32
CA PHE A 69 -1.50 -29.57 51.97
C PHE A 69 -2.71 -29.68 51.04
N ALA A 70 -2.65 -30.69 50.16
CA ALA A 70 -3.73 -31.50 49.60
C ALA A 70 -4.79 -30.92 48.62
N ASN A 71 -4.98 -31.73 47.57
CA ASN A 71 -6.21 -32.00 46.80
C ASN A 71 -6.83 -30.92 45.90
N GLN A 72 -6.76 -31.20 44.59
CA GLN A 72 -7.83 -30.84 43.66
C GLN A 72 -9.14 -31.57 44.03
N PRO A 73 -10.27 -31.01 43.59
CA PRO A 73 -11.04 -31.78 42.61
C PRO A 73 -11.23 -31.01 41.29
N SER A 74 -11.30 -31.80 40.21
CA SER A 74 -11.76 -31.39 38.89
C SER A 74 -13.26 -31.04 38.88
N VAL A 75 -13.69 -30.47 37.74
CA VAL A 75 -15.06 -30.23 37.23
C VAL A 75 -15.46 -28.76 37.26
N GLY A 76 -15.75 -28.23 36.06
CA GLY A 76 -16.10 -26.84 35.84
C GLY A 76 -15.54 -26.33 34.52
N ALA A 77 -16.01 -26.90 33.40
CA ALA A 77 -15.65 -26.44 32.06
C ALA A 77 -16.26 -25.05 31.82
N LEU A 78 -15.54 -24.01 32.27
CA LEU A 78 -15.69 -22.67 31.74
C LEU A 78 -15.49 -22.80 30.23
N HIS A 79 -16.58 -22.59 29.48
CA HIS A 79 -16.49 -22.40 28.05
C HIS A 79 -15.47 -21.27 27.84
N SER A 80 -14.29 -21.61 27.31
CA SER A 80 -13.62 -20.64 26.47
C SER A 80 -14.62 -20.34 25.38
N THR A 81 -15.22 -19.14 25.42
CA THR A 81 -15.76 -18.52 24.23
C THR A 81 -14.62 -18.56 23.24
N GLY A 82 -14.66 -19.53 22.33
CA GLY A 82 -13.65 -19.68 21.32
C GLY A 82 -13.57 -18.33 20.65
N MET A 83 -12.41 -17.69 20.71
CA MET A 83 -12.09 -16.66 19.74
C MET A 83 -12.18 -17.41 18.42
N ALA A 84 -13.30 -17.24 17.72
CA ALA A 84 -13.51 -17.85 16.43
C ALA A 84 -12.33 -17.36 15.60
N ALA A 85 -11.39 -18.26 15.33
CA ALA A 85 -10.13 -17.89 14.70
C ALA A 85 -10.53 -17.18 13.40
N ALA A 86 -10.29 -15.87 13.36
CA ALA A 86 -10.76 -15.04 12.26
C ALA A 86 -10.24 -15.71 10.99
N SER A 87 -11.15 -16.13 10.12
CA SER A 87 -10.81 -16.94 8.94
C SER A 87 -10.20 -16.01 7.90
N THR A 88 -9.03 -15.46 8.24
CA THR A 88 -8.22 -14.60 7.40
C THR A 88 -7.69 -15.44 6.25
N VAL A 89 -7.70 -14.84 5.06
CA VAL A 89 -7.12 -15.43 3.87
C VAL A 89 -5.73 -14.81 3.65
N PRO A 90 -4.76 -15.56 3.11
CA PRO A 90 -3.50 -14.99 2.66
C PRO A 90 -3.77 -13.78 1.78
N SER A 91 -3.20 -12.64 2.18
CA SER A 91 -3.48 -11.33 1.60
C SER A 91 -2.18 -10.66 1.20
N ILE A 92 -2.24 -9.85 0.15
CA ILE A 92 -1.08 -9.19 -0.46
C ILE A 92 -1.36 -7.71 -0.70
N VAL A 93 -0.27 -6.93 -0.69
CA VAL A 93 -0.23 -5.60 -1.30
C VAL A 93 0.38 -5.75 -2.68
N VAL A 94 -0.28 -5.24 -3.71
CA VAL A 94 0.24 -5.20 -5.08
C VAL A 94 0.56 -3.75 -5.46
N TYR A 95 1.74 -3.54 -6.03
CA TYR A 95 2.16 -2.28 -6.65
C TYR A 95 2.01 -2.38 -8.16
N VAL A 96 1.45 -1.33 -8.75
CA VAL A 96 1.30 -1.12 -10.20
C VAL A 96 1.57 0.35 -10.48
N THR A 97 2.49 0.67 -11.37
CA THR A 97 2.68 2.05 -11.87
C THR A 97 1.79 2.31 -13.08
N VAL A 98 1.35 3.55 -13.24
CA VAL A 98 0.47 4.00 -14.34
C VAL A 98 0.93 5.36 -14.90
N PRO A 99 0.76 5.64 -16.21
CA PRO A 99 1.31 6.84 -16.85
C PRO A 99 0.62 8.17 -16.45
N ASN A 100 -0.62 8.13 -15.96
CA ASN A 100 -1.39 9.33 -15.63
C ASN A 100 -2.56 9.03 -14.68
N HIS A 101 -3.18 10.11 -14.18
CA HIS A 101 -4.24 10.05 -13.19
C HIS A 101 -5.54 9.44 -13.72
N GLU A 102 -5.91 9.75 -14.96
CA GLU A 102 -7.12 9.26 -15.61
C GLU A 102 -7.08 7.74 -15.77
N VAL A 103 -5.94 7.19 -16.20
CA VAL A 103 -5.68 5.75 -16.29
C VAL A 103 -5.65 5.12 -14.89
N GLY A 104 -4.92 5.72 -13.94
CA GLY A 104 -4.82 5.22 -12.57
C GLY A 104 -6.17 5.09 -11.87
N LYS A 105 -7.00 6.14 -11.97
CA LYS A 105 -8.36 6.16 -11.44
C LYS A 105 -9.25 5.12 -12.12
N LYS A 106 -9.28 5.07 -13.46
CA LYS A 106 -10.10 4.10 -14.20
C LYS A 106 -9.72 2.65 -13.88
N LEU A 107 -8.42 2.37 -13.81
CA LEU A 107 -7.91 1.04 -13.46
C LEU A 107 -8.28 0.67 -12.02
N ALA A 108 -8.07 1.57 -11.05
CA ALA A 108 -8.46 1.38 -9.66
C ALA A 108 -9.97 1.10 -9.49
N GLU A 109 -10.83 1.87 -10.16
CA GLU A 109 -12.29 1.68 -10.16
C GLU A 109 -12.67 0.31 -10.75
N SER A 110 -12.08 -0.08 -11.90
CA SER A 110 -12.37 -1.39 -12.52
C SER A 110 -11.97 -2.58 -11.64
N ILE A 111 -10.79 -2.54 -11.02
CA ILE A 111 -10.27 -3.60 -10.13
C ILE A 111 -11.20 -3.83 -8.93
N VAL A 112 -11.72 -2.75 -8.32
CA VAL A 112 -12.65 -2.86 -7.18
C VAL A 112 -14.05 -3.30 -7.64
N ASN A 113 -14.55 -2.78 -8.77
CA ASN A 113 -15.85 -3.18 -9.33
C ASN A 113 -15.90 -4.67 -9.70
N GLU A 114 -14.81 -5.22 -10.24
CA GLU A 114 -14.68 -6.66 -10.53
C GLU A 114 -14.35 -7.52 -9.30
N LYS A 115 -14.26 -6.91 -8.11
CA LYS A 115 -13.87 -7.52 -6.84
C LYS A 115 -12.52 -8.24 -6.88
N LEU A 116 -11.62 -7.78 -7.75
CA LEU A 116 -10.23 -8.26 -7.86
C LEU A 116 -9.35 -7.72 -6.73
N ALA A 117 -9.77 -6.62 -6.09
CA ALA A 117 -9.19 -6.12 -4.84
C ALA A 117 -10.24 -5.45 -3.97
N ALA A 118 -9.96 -5.37 -2.66
CA ALA A 118 -10.83 -4.69 -1.71
C ALA A 118 -10.63 -3.17 -1.70
N CYS A 119 -9.38 -2.72 -1.94
CA CYS A 119 -8.99 -1.32 -1.84
C CYS A 119 -7.80 -1.03 -2.76
N VAL A 120 -7.80 0.16 -3.38
CA VAL A 120 -6.66 0.75 -4.09
C VAL A 120 -6.41 2.13 -3.51
N ASN A 121 -5.16 2.44 -3.15
CA ASN A 121 -4.75 3.83 -2.95
C ASN A 121 -4.02 4.29 -4.22
N ILE A 122 -4.18 5.55 -4.58
CA ILE A 122 -3.49 6.19 -5.69
C ILE A 122 -2.48 7.19 -5.09
N VAL A 123 -1.22 7.09 -5.47
CA VAL A 123 -0.13 7.99 -5.04
C VAL A 123 0.34 8.81 -6.25
N PRO A 124 -0.06 10.08 -6.36
CA PRO A 124 0.29 10.93 -7.50
C PRO A 124 1.72 11.47 -7.40
N GLY A 125 2.26 11.91 -8.54
CA GLY A 125 3.54 12.63 -8.59
C GLY A 125 4.77 11.75 -8.40
N LEU A 126 4.69 10.49 -8.82
CA LEU A 126 5.85 9.62 -8.88
C LEU A 126 6.76 10.02 -10.05
N GLN A 127 8.06 9.74 -9.88
CA GLN A 127 9.04 9.82 -10.96
C GLN A 127 9.78 8.48 -11.03
N SER A 128 9.58 7.76 -12.13
CA SER A 128 10.17 6.44 -12.36
C SER A 128 11.44 6.59 -13.20
N VAL A 129 12.55 6.07 -12.67
CA VAL A 129 13.88 6.18 -13.29
C VAL A 129 14.40 4.78 -13.59
N TYR A 130 14.65 4.50 -14.87
CA TYR A 130 15.00 3.16 -15.35
C TYR A 130 15.99 3.22 -16.52
N TRP A 131 16.64 2.10 -16.85
CA TRP A 131 17.55 2.00 -17.99
C TRP A 131 16.85 1.34 -19.18
N TRP A 132 16.77 2.05 -20.31
CA TRP A 132 16.20 1.52 -21.55
C TRP A 132 16.81 2.21 -22.78
N ASP A 133 16.88 1.49 -23.91
CA ASP A 133 17.48 1.94 -25.18
C ASP A 133 18.86 2.60 -25.02
N GLY A 134 19.72 2.00 -24.19
CA GLY A 134 21.09 2.45 -23.97
C GLY A 134 21.26 3.71 -23.13
N LYS A 135 20.20 4.19 -22.45
CA LYS A 135 20.22 5.41 -21.62
C LYS A 135 19.36 5.27 -20.36
N VAL A 136 19.57 6.20 -19.42
CA VAL A 136 18.61 6.42 -18.32
C VAL A 136 17.41 7.18 -18.89
N GLN A 137 16.22 6.68 -18.59
CA GLN A 137 14.93 7.29 -18.88
C GLN A 137 14.30 7.78 -17.56
N THR A 138 13.36 8.71 -17.65
CA THR A 138 12.68 9.29 -16.49
C THR A 138 11.29 9.75 -16.89
N ASP A 139 10.28 9.06 -16.36
CA ASP A 139 8.87 9.30 -16.68
C ASP A 139 8.10 9.71 -15.40
N SER A 140 7.06 10.53 -15.58
CA SER A 140 6.11 10.88 -14.52
C SER A 140 5.00 9.85 -14.48
N GLU A 141 4.70 9.31 -13.30
CA GLU A 141 3.72 8.23 -13.10
C GLU A 141 2.89 8.45 -11.83
N GLU A 142 1.89 7.60 -11.61
CA GLU A 142 1.29 7.36 -10.31
C GLU A 142 1.53 5.92 -9.85
N LEU A 143 1.57 5.69 -8.53
CA LEU A 143 1.63 4.35 -7.95
C LEU A 143 0.26 3.94 -7.40
N LEU A 144 -0.26 2.81 -7.88
CA LEU A 144 -1.41 2.13 -7.30
C LEU A 144 -0.94 1.15 -6.21
N ILE A 145 -1.47 1.30 -5.00
CA ILE A 145 -1.24 0.41 -3.86
C ILE A 145 -2.51 -0.38 -3.58
N ILE A 146 -2.58 -1.58 -4.12
CA ILE A 146 -3.77 -2.43 -4.18
C ILE A 146 -3.74 -3.49 -3.07
N LYS A 147 -4.85 -3.74 -2.38
CA LYS A 147 -4.94 -4.73 -1.27
C LYS A 147 -5.94 -5.82 -1.66
N THR A 148 -5.47 -7.07 -1.76
CA THR A 148 -6.29 -8.20 -2.21
C THR A 148 -5.86 -9.53 -1.58
N ARG A 149 -6.59 -10.61 -1.90
CA ARG A 149 -6.20 -11.98 -1.57
C ARG A 149 -5.03 -12.41 -2.45
N GLU A 150 -4.10 -13.18 -1.90
CA GLU A 150 -2.97 -13.75 -2.65
C GLU A 150 -3.42 -14.55 -3.89
N SER A 151 -4.50 -15.31 -3.74
CA SER A 151 -5.04 -16.16 -4.82
C SER A 151 -5.60 -15.39 -6.02
N LEU A 152 -5.92 -14.11 -5.86
CA LEU A 152 -6.40 -13.26 -6.95
C LEU A 152 -5.28 -12.60 -7.76
N LEU A 153 -4.00 -12.75 -7.37
CA LEU A 153 -2.85 -12.11 -8.03
C LEU A 153 -2.83 -12.35 -9.54
N ASN A 154 -3.07 -13.58 -10.00
CA ASN A 154 -3.09 -13.90 -11.43
C ASN A 154 -4.25 -13.18 -12.15
N SER A 155 -5.47 -13.23 -11.60
CA SER A 155 -6.63 -12.54 -12.17
C SER A 155 -6.43 -11.03 -12.23
N LEU A 156 -5.87 -10.44 -11.16
CA LEU A 156 -5.53 -9.02 -11.10
C LEU A 156 -4.44 -8.66 -12.13
N THR A 157 -3.41 -9.49 -12.29
CA THR A 157 -2.33 -9.26 -13.25
C THR A 157 -2.82 -9.28 -14.70
N GLU A 158 -3.67 -10.25 -15.06
CA GLU A 158 -4.29 -10.28 -16.40
C GLU A 158 -5.25 -9.11 -16.62
N HIS A 159 -6.01 -8.71 -15.59
CA HIS A 159 -6.86 -7.52 -15.66
C HIS A 159 -6.07 -6.23 -15.89
N VAL A 160 -4.94 -6.06 -15.18
CA VAL A 160 -4.03 -4.93 -15.39
C VAL A 160 -3.51 -4.95 -16.82
N LYS A 161 -2.94 -6.07 -17.30
CA LYS A 161 -2.45 -6.20 -18.69
C LYS A 161 -3.51 -5.83 -19.74
N ALA A 162 -4.75 -6.27 -19.55
CA ALA A 162 -5.85 -5.98 -20.48
C ALA A 162 -6.30 -4.50 -20.49
N ASN A 163 -5.95 -3.74 -19.46
CA ASN A 163 -6.40 -2.36 -19.25
C ASN A 163 -5.25 -1.34 -19.14
N HIS A 164 -4.00 -1.74 -19.40
CA HIS A 164 -2.82 -0.88 -19.32
C HIS A 164 -2.35 -0.40 -20.70
N GLU A 165 -1.79 0.81 -20.77
CA GLU A 165 -1.21 1.36 -22.01
C GLU A 165 0.16 0.75 -22.35
N TYR A 166 0.83 0.18 -21.36
CA TYR A 166 2.17 -0.39 -21.47
C TYR A 166 2.11 -1.85 -21.89
N GLU A 167 3.00 -2.26 -22.80
CA GLU A 167 3.09 -3.66 -23.25
C GLU A 167 3.51 -4.62 -22.11
N VAL A 168 4.34 -4.13 -21.19
CA VAL A 168 4.78 -4.85 -19.98
C VAL A 168 4.55 -3.93 -18.77
N PRO A 169 3.34 -3.91 -18.17
CA PRO A 169 3.08 -3.11 -16.98
C PRO A 169 3.81 -3.68 -15.76
N GLU A 170 4.24 -2.81 -14.84
CA GLU A 170 4.73 -3.25 -13.53
C GLU A 170 3.56 -3.84 -12.73
N VAL A 171 3.70 -5.09 -12.28
CA VAL A 171 2.79 -5.71 -11.32
C VAL A 171 3.64 -6.56 -10.37
N ILE A 172 3.85 -6.09 -9.14
CA ILE A 172 4.64 -6.80 -8.12
C ILE A 172 3.88 -6.90 -6.80
N ALA A 173 4.02 -8.02 -6.09
CA ALA A 173 3.27 -8.32 -4.88
C ALA A 173 4.15 -8.49 -3.64
N LEU A 174 3.65 -8.03 -2.50
CA LEU A 174 4.26 -8.14 -1.17
C LEU A 174 3.28 -8.84 -0.21
N PRO A 175 3.71 -9.83 0.59
CA PRO A 175 2.84 -10.53 1.52
C PRO A 175 2.41 -9.64 2.70
N ILE A 176 1.16 -9.81 3.15
CA ILE A 176 0.66 -9.22 4.40
C ILE A 176 0.75 -10.28 5.50
N ASN A 177 1.81 -10.23 6.30
CA ASN A 177 2.08 -11.20 7.37
C ASN A 177 1.32 -10.91 8.69
N GLY A 178 0.52 -9.85 8.75
CA GLY A 178 -0.26 -9.47 9.93
C GLY A 178 -0.97 -8.12 9.76
N GLY A 179 -1.84 -7.76 10.69
CA GLY A 179 -2.60 -6.51 10.63
C GLY A 179 -3.76 -6.48 11.63
N ASN A 180 -4.74 -5.62 11.37
CA ASN A 180 -6.01 -5.61 12.08
C ASN A 180 -6.93 -6.71 11.52
N ASP A 181 -7.27 -7.72 12.33
CA ASP A 181 -8.09 -8.87 11.91
C ASP A 181 -9.38 -8.46 11.19
N LYS A 182 -10.08 -7.43 11.69
CA LYS A 182 -11.32 -6.93 11.07
C LYS A 182 -11.10 -6.32 9.68
N TYR A 183 -9.91 -5.75 9.44
CA TYR A 183 -9.54 -5.23 8.12
C TYR A 183 -9.14 -6.36 7.17
N LEU A 184 -8.45 -7.39 7.65
CA LEU A 184 -8.11 -8.58 6.84
C LEU A 184 -9.37 -9.40 6.49
N GLU A 185 -10.31 -9.53 7.42
CA GLU A 185 -11.64 -10.08 7.17
C GLU A 185 -12.44 -9.23 6.17
N TRP A 186 -12.34 -7.90 6.25
CA TRP A 186 -12.95 -7.01 5.25
C TRP A 186 -12.33 -7.17 3.86
N ILE A 187 -10.99 -7.35 3.74
CA ILE A 187 -10.34 -7.66 2.46
C ILE A 187 -10.94 -8.92 1.85
N LYS A 188 -11.08 -10.00 2.66
CA LYS A 188 -11.72 -11.25 2.24
C LYS A 188 -13.14 -11.00 1.73
N ASN A 189 -13.98 -10.36 2.54
CA ASN A 189 -15.41 -10.19 2.24
C ASN A 189 -15.70 -9.23 1.08
N SER A 190 -14.76 -8.34 0.75
CA SER A 190 -14.87 -7.39 -0.36
C SER A 190 -14.36 -7.93 -1.70
N THR A 191 -13.65 -9.06 -1.69
CA THR A 191 -13.06 -9.68 -2.89
C THR A 191 -13.82 -10.92 -3.32
N ARG A 192 -13.77 -11.25 -4.62
CA ARG A 192 -14.40 -12.48 -5.15
C ARG A 192 -13.62 -13.74 -4.72
N ASP A 193 -14.29 -14.87 -4.83
CA ASP A 193 -13.63 -16.18 -4.80
C ASP A 193 -13.01 -16.48 -6.18
N ASN A 194 -12.10 -17.46 -6.23
CA ASN A 194 -11.29 -17.76 -7.43
C ASN A 194 -12.09 -18.48 -8.51
#